data_AF-A0AAJ6NIG3-F1
#
_entry.id   AF-A0AAJ6NIG3-F1
#
_cell.length_a   1.000
_cell.length_b   1.000
_cell.length_c   1.000
_cell.angle_alpha   90.00
_cell.angle_beta   90.00
_cell.angle_gamma   90.00
#
_symmetry.space_group_name_H-M   'P 1'
#
loop_
_entity.id
_entity.type
_entity.pdbx_description
1 polymer ?
#
loop_
_entity_poly.entity_id
_entity_poly.type
_entity_poly.pdbx_seq_one_letter_code
_entity_poly.pdbx_strand_id
1 'polypeptide(L)'
;MLKRITIGTYQSHSIEIDGYVPFDIHFNEKSPDLYWRGGNGRTSLVEIGLLKTGELSTITLVSFSFYQLIQTGKNLSSIDLGQAHLPIFDVSSWSADLDDFSGRFKDAFDKEFQLFMGRNYIELVFLPLESTIEYVRDCNFGFGFNVNNELTSLQILNIDEVKMKLFRESL
;
A
#
# COMPACT_ATOMS: atom_id res chain seq x y z
N MET A 1 -10.10 -2.35 9.08
CA MET A 1 -9.09 -2.44 8.00
C MET A 1 -9.73 -1.95 6.69
N LEU A 2 -8.97 -1.61 5.64
CA LEU A 2 -9.56 -1.41 4.31
C LEU A 2 -10.14 -2.72 3.79
N LYS A 3 -11.33 -2.67 3.20
CA LYS A 3 -12.03 -3.85 2.68
C LYS A 3 -12.26 -3.72 1.18
N ARG A 4 -11.87 -4.74 0.41
CA ARG A 4 -12.12 -4.82 -1.03
C ARG A 4 -13.58 -5.20 -1.31
N ILE A 5 -14.19 -4.55 -2.29
CA ILE A 5 -15.54 -4.89 -2.80
C ILE A 5 -15.48 -5.63 -4.14
N THR A 6 -14.52 -5.29 -4.99
CA THR A 6 -14.32 -5.93 -6.29
C THR A 6 -12.88 -5.70 -6.77
N ILE A 7 -12.56 -6.23 -7.95
CA ILE A 7 -11.29 -6.01 -8.64
C ILE A 7 -11.59 -5.28 -9.95
N GLY A 8 -10.86 -4.21 -10.21
CA GLY A 8 -10.90 -3.45 -11.44
C GLY A 8 -9.68 -3.71 -12.31
N THR A 9 -9.81 -3.45 -13.61
CA THR A 9 -8.69 -3.40 -14.54
C THR A 9 -8.06 -2.01 -14.55
N TYR A 10 -6.76 -1.94 -14.67
CA TYR A 10 -6.04 -0.67 -14.60
C TYR A 10 -5.01 -0.51 -15.73
N GLN A 11 -4.69 0.74 -16.10
CA GLN A 11 -3.93 1.04 -17.32
C GLN A 11 -2.43 1.26 -17.08
N SER A 12 -2.02 2.02 -16.05
CA SER A 12 -0.60 2.36 -15.87
C SER A 12 -0.27 2.90 -14.48
N HIS A 13 0.72 2.32 -13.82
CA HIS A 13 1.21 2.80 -12.53
C HIS A 13 2.68 3.23 -12.59
N SER A 14 3.10 4.07 -11.65
CA SER A 14 4.51 4.40 -11.40
C SER A 14 4.87 4.13 -9.94
N ILE A 15 6.13 3.76 -9.70
CA ILE A 15 6.69 3.55 -8.37
C ILE A 15 7.94 4.41 -8.24
N GLU A 16 7.89 5.35 -7.29
CA GLU A 16 8.95 6.28 -6.96
C GLU A 16 9.60 5.88 -5.64
N ILE A 17 10.93 5.69 -5.70
CA ILE A 17 11.79 5.42 -4.55
C ILE A 17 13.02 6.30 -4.78
N ASP A 18 13.07 7.44 -4.10
CA ASP A 18 14.01 8.52 -4.40
C ASP A 18 14.94 8.88 -3.22
N GLY A 19 14.70 8.28 -2.04
CA GLY A 19 15.48 8.52 -0.82
C GLY A 19 14.89 9.60 0.10
N TYR A 20 13.84 10.32 -0.30
CA TYR A 20 13.16 11.32 0.53
C TYR A 20 12.01 10.73 1.34
N VAL A 21 11.18 9.92 0.68
CA VAL A 21 10.21 9.05 1.33
C VAL A 21 10.54 7.59 0.96
N PRO A 22 10.24 6.63 1.85
CA PRO A 22 10.43 5.22 1.56
C PRO A 22 9.90 4.79 0.19
N PHE A 23 8.63 5.07 -0.13
CA PHE A 23 8.13 4.91 -1.49
C PHE A 23 6.84 5.72 -1.69
N ASP A 24 6.58 6.05 -2.95
CA ASP A 24 5.28 6.51 -3.45
C ASP A 24 4.88 5.66 -4.66
N ILE A 25 3.59 5.32 -4.76
CA ILE A 25 3.02 4.56 -5.86
C ILE A 25 1.81 5.33 -6.38
N HIS A 26 1.81 5.63 -7.68
CA HIS A 26 0.69 6.29 -8.34
C HIS A 26 -0.05 5.31 -9.25
N PHE A 27 -1.35 5.18 -9.00
CA PHE A 27 -2.30 4.35 -9.75
C PHE A 27 -3.41 5.18 -10.37
N ASN A 28 -3.31 6.50 -10.43
CA ASN A 28 -4.23 7.32 -11.19
C ASN A 28 -3.58 8.68 -11.45
N GLU A 29 -3.93 9.32 -12.56
CA GLU A 29 -3.57 10.72 -12.78
C GLU A 29 -4.37 11.67 -11.87
N LYS A 30 -5.54 11.22 -11.40
CA LYS A 30 -6.39 11.97 -10.47
C LYS A 30 -5.82 11.92 -9.06
N SER A 31 -5.76 13.08 -8.42
CA SER A 31 -5.45 13.20 -7.00
C SER A 31 -6.48 12.44 -6.14
N PRO A 32 -6.07 11.87 -5.00
CA PRO A 32 -6.99 11.16 -4.12
C PRO A 32 -8.10 12.08 -3.58
N ASP A 33 -9.32 11.56 -3.49
CA ASP A 33 -10.43 12.22 -2.80
C ASP A 33 -10.40 11.91 -1.30
N LEU A 34 -10.05 10.68 -0.97
CA LEU A 34 -10.13 10.09 0.37
C LEU A 34 -8.77 9.47 0.72
N TYR A 35 -8.47 9.43 2.02
CA TYR A 35 -7.26 8.81 2.53
C TYR A 35 -7.60 7.83 3.64
N TRP A 36 -7.07 6.63 3.53
CA TRP A 36 -6.95 5.72 4.68
C TRP A 36 -5.52 5.80 5.20
N ARG A 37 -5.36 5.95 6.52
CA ARG A 37 -4.05 6.11 7.15
C ARG A 37 -3.82 5.02 8.19
N GLY A 38 -2.80 4.20 7.96
CA GLY A 38 -2.38 3.12 8.86
C GLY A 38 -1.07 3.44 9.56
N GLY A 39 -0.73 2.69 10.61
CA GLY A 39 0.44 2.91 11.45
C GLY A 39 0.06 3.48 12.81
N ASN A 40 0.91 4.33 13.38
CA ASN A 40 0.64 5.02 14.65
C ASN A 40 0.63 6.55 14.52
N GLY A 41 0.80 7.07 13.30
CA GLY A 41 0.76 8.49 12.98
C GLY A 41 1.94 9.31 13.54
N ARG A 42 2.93 8.66 14.15
CA ARG A 42 4.10 9.32 14.77
C ARG A 42 5.41 8.80 14.20
N THR A 43 5.65 7.50 14.31
CA THR A 43 6.88 6.83 13.86
C THR A 43 6.62 5.84 12.73
N SER A 44 5.36 5.49 12.47
CA SER A 44 4.96 4.74 11.28
C SER A 44 3.67 5.32 10.72
N LEU A 45 3.68 5.60 9.42
CA LEU A 45 2.53 6.11 8.69
C LEU A 45 2.58 5.64 7.23
N VAL A 46 1.53 4.93 6.83
CA VAL A 46 1.22 4.65 5.42
C VAL A 46 -0.09 5.33 5.07
N GLU A 47 -0.12 5.99 3.92
CA GLU A 47 -1.31 6.65 3.39
C GLU A 47 -1.73 5.93 2.11
N ILE A 48 -2.99 5.50 2.06
CA ILE A 48 -3.62 4.92 0.88
C ILE A 48 -4.66 5.91 0.39
N GLY A 49 -4.34 6.56 -0.73
CA GLY A 49 -5.21 7.51 -1.42
C GLY A 49 -6.21 6.79 -2.32
N LEU A 50 -7.48 7.13 -2.16
CA LEU A 50 -8.61 6.54 -2.89
C LEU A 50 -9.45 7.63 -3.58
N LEU A 51 -10.05 7.31 -4.71
CA LEU A 51 -11.14 8.10 -5.29
C LEU A 51 -12.44 7.83 -4.53
N LYS A 52 -13.46 8.70 -4.70
CA LYS A 52 -14.82 8.45 -4.16
C LYS A 52 -15.47 7.16 -4.69
N THR A 53 -14.96 6.61 -5.77
CA THR A 53 -15.38 5.31 -6.34
C THR A 53 -14.75 4.11 -5.61
N GLY A 54 -13.78 4.34 -4.72
CA GLY A 54 -12.99 3.30 -4.05
C GLY A 54 -11.77 2.82 -4.84
N GLU A 55 -11.54 3.35 -6.04
CA GLU A 55 -10.36 3.06 -6.85
C GLU A 55 -9.09 3.63 -6.20
N LEU A 56 -8.00 2.88 -6.28
CA LEU A 56 -6.69 3.35 -5.84
C LEU A 56 -6.22 4.55 -6.68
N SER A 57 -5.69 5.56 -6.00
CA SER A 57 -5.03 6.71 -6.60
C SER A 57 -3.56 6.75 -6.22
N THR A 58 -3.24 6.70 -4.93
CA THR A 58 -1.86 6.69 -4.44
C THR A 58 -1.64 5.75 -3.27
N ILE A 59 -0.40 5.30 -3.08
CA ILE A 59 0.04 4.70 -1.82
C ILE A 59 1.42 5.23 -1.47
N THR A 60 1.54 5.87 -0.32
CA THR A 60 2.79 6.47 0.15
C THR A 60 3.14 5.90 1.52
N LEU A 61 4.35 5.36 1.66
CA LEU A 61 4.92 5.08 2.98
C LEU A 61 5.61 6.36 3.44
N VAL A 62 4.94 7.13 4.30
CA VAL A 62 5.38 8.48 4.72
C VAL A 62 6.49 8.40 5.76
N SER A 63 6.36 7.50 6.72
CA SER A 63 7.37 7.28 7.75
C SER A 63 7.35 5.84 8.25
N PHE A 64 8.49 5.37 8.72
CA PHE A 64 8.63 4.02 9.25
C PHE A 64 9.65 3.95 10.39
N SER A 65 9.38 3.09 11.36
CA SER A 65 10.28 2.83 12.48
C SER A 65 11.16 1.62 12.19
N PHE A 66 12.48 1.80 12.20
CA PHE A 66 13.43 0.71 11.93
C PHE A 66 13.24 -0.53 12.83
N TYR A 67 12.67 -0.37 14.03
CA TYR A 67 12.37 -1.49 14.93
C TYR A 67 11.34 -2.48 14.38
N GLN A 68 10.54 -2.08 13.38
CA GLN A 68 9.55 -2.93 12.72
C GLN A 68 10.08 -3.53 11.41
N LEU A 69 11.36 -3.28 11.05
CA LEU A 69 11.99 -3.81 9.85
C LEU A 69 12.44 -5.25 10.02
N ILE A 70 12.05 -6.11 9.08
CA ILE A 70 12.47 -7.50 8.99
C ILE A 70 13.19 -7.72 7.66
N GLN A 71 14.51 -7.88 7.72
CA GLN A 71 15.31 -8.13 6.53
C GLN A 71 15.38 -9.62 6.21
N THR A 72 15.21 -9.97 4.94
CA THR A 72 15.34 -11.33 4.45
C THR A 72 16.31 -11.38 3.27
N GLY A 73 17.05 -12.47 3.14
CA GLY A 73 17.91 -12.70 1.97
C GLY A 73 17.15 -13.19 0.73
N LYS A 74 15.80 -13.19 0.76
CA LYS A 74 14.97 -13.79 -0.29
C LYS A 74 14.73 -12.83 -1.45
N ASN A 75 14.49 -13.42 -2.62
CA ASN A 75 13.92 -12.75 -3.77
C ASN A 75 12.45 -13.18 -3.93
N LEU A 76 11.62 -12.28 -4.42
CA LEU A 76 10.31 -12.61 -4.95
C LEU A 76 10.31 -12.33 -6.45
N SER A 77 9.93 -13.34 -7.23
CA SER A 77 9.65 -13.20 -8.65
C SER A 77 8.15 -13.09 -8.86
N SER A 78 7.69 -12.11 -9.63
CA SER A 78 6.34 -12.07 -10.17
C SER A 78 6.33 -12.55 -11.63
N ILE A 79 5.16 -12.99 -12.08
CA ILE A 79 4.89 -13.28 -13.49
C ILE A 79 4.07 -12.11 -14.02
N ASP A 80 4.44 -11.58 -15.17
CA ASP A 80 3.63 -10.59 -15.87
C ASP A 80 2.34 -11.26 -16.36
N LEU A 81 1.21 -10.82 -15.84
CA LEU A 81 -0.12 -11.34 -16.19
C LEU A 81 -0.72 -10.61 -17.40
N GLY A 82 -0.01 -9.64 -17.99
CA GLY A 82 -0.44 -8.88 -19.17
C GLY A 82 -1.53 -7.84 -18.90
N GLN A 83 -2.23 -7.92 -17.76
CA GLN A 83 -3.19 -6.92 -17.31
C GLN A 83 -3.12 -6.74 -15.79
N ALA A 84 -2.86 -5.51 -15.37
CA ALA A 84 -2.84 -5.13 -13.97
C ALA A 84 -4.26 -5.11 -13.40
N HIS A 85 -4.45 -5.84 -12.30
CA HIS A 85 -5.69 -5.89 -11.56
C HIS A 85 -5.50 -5.18 -10.22
N LEU A 86 -6.39 -4.25 -9.89
CA LEU A 86 -6.33 -3.48 -8.65
C LEU A 86 -7.60 -3.71 -7.83
N PRO A 87 -7.49 -3.78 -6.49
CA PRO A 87 -8.67 -3.79 -5.64
C PRO A 87 -9.41 -2.44 -5.73
N ILE A 88 -10.73 -2.51 -5.74
CA ILE A 88 -11.61 -1.38 -5.44
C ILE A 88 -12.11 -1.55 -4.02
N PHE A 89 -11.94 -0.52 -3.19
CA PHE A 89 -12.22 -0.56 -1.76
C PHE A 89 -13.58 0.02 -1.40
N ASP A 90 -14.16 -0.47 -0.29
CA ASP A 90 -15.37 0.08 0.30
C ASP A 90 -15.07 1.43 0.96
N VAL A 91 -15.59 2.51 0.36
CA VAL A 91 -15.48 3.88 0.88
C VAL A 91 -16.81 4.41 1.44
N SER A 92 -17.85 3.58 1.56
CA SER A 92 -19.19 3.98 1.99
C SER A 92 -19.26 4.60 3.40
N SER A 93 -18.25 4.32 4.22
CA SER A 93 -18.15 4.80 5.61
C SER A 93 -17.42 6.14 5.76
N TRP A 94 -16.91 6.74 4.67
CA TRP A 94 -16.35 8.09 4.73
C TRP A 94 -17.48 9.12 4.75
N SER A 95 -17.52 9.93 5.80
CA SER A 95 -18.41 11.09 5.91
C SER A 95 -17.76 12.35 5.32
N ALA A 96 -17.25 12.24 4.10
CA ALA A 96 -16.57 13.37 3.44
C ALA A 96 -17.60 14.36 2.88
N ASP A 97 -18.06 15.27 3.74
CA ASP A 97 -18.77 16.48 3.32
C ASP A 97 -17.82 17.39 2.55
N LEU A 98 -18.32 18.11 1.54
CA LEU A 98 -17.50 18.92 0.62
C LEU A 98 -16.71 20.03 1.34
N ASP A 99 -17.18 20.47 2.51
CA ASP A 99 -16.63 21.62 3.24
C ASP A 99 -15.71 21.24 4.41
N ASP A 100 -15.62 19.96 4.78
CA ASP A 100 -14.77 19.48 5.88
C ASP A 100 -13.62 18.63 5.35
N PHE A 101 -12.43 19.25 5.31
CA PHE A 101 -11.20 18.57 4.91
C PHE A 101 -10.87 17.36 5.81
N SER A 102 -11.25 17.40 7.09
CA SER A 102 -10.96 16.32 8.03
C SER A 102 -11.74 15.05 7.71
N GLY A 103 -12.96 15.19 7.15
CA GLY A 103 -13.80 14.06 6.72
C GLY A 103 -13.23 13.23 5.57
N ARG A 104 -12.14 13.69 4.93
CA ARG A 104 -11.42 12.95 3.88
C ARG A 104 -10.53 11.85 4.45
N PHE A 105 -10.14 11.94 5.72
CA PHE A 105 -9.20 11.01 6.35
C PHE A 105 -9.93 9.98 7.21
N LYS A 106 -9.53 8.72 7.07
CA LYS A 106 -9.90 7.65 7.98
C LYS A 106 -8.66 7.09 8.64
N ASP A 107 -8.48 7.47 9.89
CA ASP A 107 -7.33 7.10 10.69
C ASP A 107 -7.54 5.74 11.34
N ALA A 108 -6.66 4.82 11.02
CA ALA A 108 -6.56 3.50 11.61
C ALA A 108 -5.24 3.41 12.37
N PHE A 109 -5.00 4.35 13.30
CA PHE A 109 -3.76 4.41 14.09
C PHE A 109 -3.63 3.30 15.15
N ASP A 110 -4.62 2.41 15.23
CA ASP A 110 -4.58 1.14 15.94
C ASP A 110 -4.09 -0.02 15.05
N LYS A 111 -3.83 0.23 13.76
CA LYS A 111 -3.36 -0.74 12.76
C LYS A 111 -1.89 -0.50 12.45
N GLU A 112 -1.02 -0.97 13.33
CA GLU A 112 0.42 -1.01 13.06
C GLU A 112 0.75 -1.94 11.89
N PHE A 113 1.98 -1.89 11.40
CA PHE A 113 2.45 -2.76 10.33
C PHE A 113 3.95 -3.07 10.48
N GLN A 114 4.36 -4.21 9.93
CA GLN A 114 5.76 -4.60 9.79
C GLN A 114 6.21 -4.40 8.35
N LEU A 115 7.50 -4.11 8.17
CA LEU A 115 8.11 -3.97 6.86
C LEU A 115 9.08 -5.13 6.63
N PHE A 116 8.74 -5.99 5.70
CA PHE A 116 9.63 -7.04 5.22
C PHE A 116 10.40 -6.52 4.01
N MET A 117 11.72 -6.61 4.07
CA MET A 117 12.59 -6.18 2.99
C MET A 117 13.39 -7.38 2.49
N GLY A 118 13.18 -7.75 1.23
CA GLY A 118 14.00 -8.74 0.53
C GLY A 118 15.17 -8.11 -0.21
N ARG A 119 15.69 -8.87 -1.18
CA ARG A 119 16.71 -8.39 -2.12
C ARG A 119 16.13 -7.54 -3.24
N ASN A 120 14.93 -7.85 -3.72
CA ASN A 120 14.27 -7.19 -4.85
C ASN A 120 12.78 -6.86 -4.57
N TYR A 121 12.37 -6.85 -3.31
CA TYR A 121 10.98 -6.61 -2.94
C TYR A 121 10.87 -5.97 -1.56
N ILE A 122 9.74 -5.30 -1.36
CA ILE A 122 9.29 -4.73 -0.09
C ILE A 122 7.88 -5.24 0.18
N GLU A 123 7.57 -5.57 1.42
CA GLU A 123 6.22 -5.97 1.83
C GLU A 123 5.83 -5.32 3.15
N LEU A 124 4.75 -4.55 3.13
CA LEU A 124 4.04 -4.10 4.33
C LEU A 124 3.07 -5.19 4.76
N VAL A 125 3.13 -5.61 6.02
CA VAL A 125 2.18 -6.56 6.62
C VAL A 125 1.48 -5.87 7.78
N PHE A 126 0.17 -5.69 7.68
CA PHE A 126 -0.63 -5.03 8.71
C PHE A 126 -0.87 -5.95 9.91
N LEU A 127 -0.91 -5.34 11.10
CA LEU A 127 -1.13 -6.00 12.38
C LEU A 127 -2.58 -5.83 12.87
N PRO A 128 -3.13 -6.83 13.60
CA PRO A 128 -2.52 -8.12 13.96
C PRO A 128 -2.27 -9.00 12.72
N LEU A 129 -1.29 -9.91 12.82
CA LEU A 129 -0.97 -10.82 11.71
C LEU A 129 -2.17 -11.73 11.44
N GLU A 130 -2.83 -11.49 10.33
CA GLU A 130 -3.91 -12.33 9.84
C GLU A 130 -3.48 -13.15 8.63
N SER A 131 -4.11 -14.31 8.46
CA SER A 131 -3.79 -15.19 7.32
C SER A 131 -4.23 -14.54 6.02
N THR A 132 -3.25 -14.26 5.15
CA THR A 132 -3.51 -13.86 3.77
C THR A 132 -3.88 -15.11 2.98
N ILE A 133 -5.10 -15.14 2.45
CA ILE A 133 -5.61 -16.29 1.68
C ILE A 133 -5.56 -16.06 0.16
N GLU A 134 -5.53 -14.79 -0.24
CA GLU A 134 -5.58 -14.38 -1.64
C GLU A 134 -4.64 -13.20 -1.86
N TYR A 135 -4.06 -13.12 -3.05
CA TYR A 135 -3.42 -11.90 -3.52
C TYR A 135 -4.05 -11.43 -4.82
N VAL A 136 -4.36 -10.15 -4.91
CA VAL A 136 -4.55 -9.45 -6.19
C VAL A 136 -3.18 -8.93 -6.60
N ARG A 137 -2.65 -9.38 -7.74
CA ARG A 137 -1.28 -9.07 -8.16
C ARG A 137 -1.19 -8.51 -9.57
N ASP A 138 -0.17 -7.70 -9.75
CA ASP A 138 0.43 -7.31 -11.01
C ASP A 138 1.92 -7.72 -11.02
N CYS A 139 2.62 -7.48 -12.11
CA CYS A 139 4.06 -7.65 -12.21
C CYS A 139 4.84 -6.87 -11.13
N ASN A 140 4.36 -5.69 -10.70
CA ASN A 140 5.14 -4.83 -9.79
C ASN A 140 4.57 -4.71 -8.37
N PHE A 141 3.37 -5.22 -8.11
CA PHE A 141 2.75 -5.12 -6.79
C PHE A 141 1.83 -6.28 -6.48
N GLY A 142 1.53 -6.44 -5.19
CA GLY A 142 0.56 -7.42 -4.71
C GLY A 142 -0.20 -6.91 -3.50
N PHE A 143 -1.50 -7.13 -3.48
CA PHE A 143 -2.39 -6.81 -2.36
C PHE A 143 -2.88 -8.11 -1.75
N GLY A 144 -2.46 -8.39 -0.52
CA GLY A 144 -2.91 -9.54 0.26
C GLY A 144 -4.25 -9.28 0.92
N PHE A 145 -5.16 -10.26 0.87
CA PHE A 145 -6.46 -10.21 1.52
C PHE A 145 -6.73 -11.42 2.42
N ASN A 146 -7.42 -11.19 3.53
CA ASN A 146 -7.96 -12.24 4.39
C ASN A 146 -9.32 -12.76 3.88
N VAL A 147 -9.90 -13.73 4.61
CA VAL A 147 -11.24 -14.30 4.35
C VAL A 147 -12.38 -13.27 4.35
N ASN A 148 -12.19 -12.13 5.01
CA ASN A 148 -13.16 -11.04 5.11
C ASN A 148 -12.98 -9.97 4.02
N ASN A 149 -12.09 -10.20 3.05
CA ASN A 149 -11.64 -9.23 2.04
C ASN A 149 -10.96 -7.98 2.61
N GLU A 150 -10.42 -8.07 3.83
CA GLU A 150 -9.64 -6.99 4.43
C GLU A 150 -8.18 -7.07 3.97
N LEU A 151 -7.58 -5.91 3.72
CA LEU A 151 -6.19 -5.78 3.31
C LEU A 151 -5.25 -6.23 4.43
N THR A 152 -4.43 -7.24 4.17
CA THR A 152 -3.47 -7.78 5.13
C THR A 152 -2.03 -7.45 4.77
N SER A 153 -1.72 -7.31 3.48
CA SER A 153 -0.38 -6.92 3.05
C SER A 153 -0.36 -6.13 1.74
N LEU A 154 0.69 -5.34 1.56
CA LEU A 154 1.04 -4.66 0.31
C LEU A 154 2.47 -5.04 -0.07
N GLN A 155 2.67 -5.55 -1.27
CA GLN A 155 3.95 -5.94 -1.82
C GLN A 155 4.33 -5.00 -2.97
N ILE A 156 5.59 -4.60 -3.01
CA ILE A 156 6.26 -3.98 -4.15
C ILE A 156 7.33 -4.96 -4.62
N LEU A 157 7.26 -5.37 -5.89
CA LEU A 157 8.04 -6.46 -6.46
C LEU A 157 9.00 -5.92 -7.53
N ASN A 158 9.97 -6.76 -7.93
CA ASN A 158 10.92 -6.48 -9.02
C ASN A 158 11.67 -5.15 -8.87
N ILE A 159 11.99 -4.75 -7.64
CA ILE A 159 12.74 -3.53 -7.36
C ILE A 159 14.22 -3.76 -7.73
N ASP A 160 14.78 -2.87 -8.54
CA ASP A 160 16.19 -2.92 -8.92
C ASP A 160 17.13 -2.53 -7.75
N GLU A 161 18.42 -2.85 -7.89
CA GLU A 161 19.41 -2.62 -6.84
C GLU A 161 19.59 -1.13 -6.49
N VAL A 162 19.41 -0.21 -7.44
CA VAL A 162 19.55 1.23 -7.21
C VAL A 162 18.38 1.73 -6.35
N LYS A 163 17.14 1.37 -6.72
CA LYS A 163 15.95 1.70 -5.92
C LYS A 163 15.99 1.02 -4.55
N MET A 164 16.45 -0.23 -4.46
CA MET A 164 16.63 -0.90 -3.16
C MET A 164 17.65 -0.20 -2.27
N LYS A 165 18.68 0.43 -2.85
CA LYS A 165 19.64 1.24 -2.10
C LYS A 165 18.98 2.53 -1.60
N LEU A 166 18.28 3.26 -2.46
CA LEU A 166 17.56 4.49 -2.10
C LEU A 166 16.52 4.23 -1.02
N PHE A 167 15.77 3.13 -1.12
CA PHE A 167 14.82 2.71 -0.10
C PHE A 167 15.46 2.60 1.29
N ARG A 168 16.66 2.00 1.38
CA ARG A 168 17.38 1.86 2.65
C ARG A 168 17.86 3.20 3.21
N GLU A 169 18.13 4.18 2.35
CA GLU A 169 18.56 5.52 2.75
C GLU A 169 17.39 6.36 3.30
N SER A 170 16.15 6.02 2.91
CA SER A 170 14.92 6.69 3.34
C SER A 170 14.23 6.11 4.60
N LEU A 171 14.71 4.99 5.14
CA LEU A 171 14.19 4.38 6.38
C LEU A 171 14.85 5.01 7.62
#